data_AF-A0A2N2NFE1-F1
#
_entry.id   AF-A0A2N2NFE1-F1
#
_cell.length_a   1.000
_cell.length_b   1.000
_cell.length_c   1.000
_cell.angle_alpha   90.00
_cell.angle_beta   90.00
_cell.angle_gamma   90.00
#
_symmetry.space_group_name_H-M   'P 1'
#
loop_
_entity.id
_entity.type
_entity.pdbx_description
1 polymer ?
#
loop_
_entity_poly.entity_id
_entity_poly.type
_entity_poly.pdbx_seq_one_letter_code
_entity_poly.pdbx_strand_id
1 'polypeptide(L)'
;PLQRISELFATIYGQALSQGSLIGFCQEIAEKVQFVNQCIKTHITEREAVVHFDETGSRVAGKLHWLHSASTEKLTHYTLH
;
A
#
# COMPACT_ATOMS: atom_id res chain seq x y z
N PRO A 1 -10.52 4.63 9.60
CA PRO A 1 -9.46 5.58 9.15
C PRO A 1 -10.02 6.71 8.28
N LEU A 2 -10.87 6.41 7.29
CA LEU A 2 -11.42 7.40 6.35
C LEU A 2 -12.12 8.60 7.02
N GLN A 3 -12.92 8.36 8.06
CA GLN A 3 -13.57 9.42 8.83
C GLN A 3 -12.56 10.43 9.41
N ARG A 4 -11.46 9.94 10.01
CA ARG A 4 -10.42 10.82 10.57
C ARG A 4 -9.74 11.68 9.50
N ILE A 5 -9.57 11.16 8.29
CA ILE A 5 -9.01 11.92 7.17
C ILE A 5 -10.01 13.00 6.74
N SER A 6 -11.30 12.66 6.64
CA SER A 6 -12.35 13.64 6.33
C SER A 6 -12.39 14.80 7.34
N GLU A 7 -12.31 14.49 8.64
CA GLU A 7 -12.23 15.47 9.74
C GLU A 7 -10.96 16.33 9.68
N LEU A 8 -9.82 15.73 9.32
CA LEU A 8 -8.56 16.45 9.10
C LEU A 8 -8.68 17.49 7.98
N PHE A 9 -9.29 17.11 6.85
CA PHE A 9 -9.51 18.03 5.73
C PHE A 9 -10.46 19.18 6.11
N ALA A 10 -11.51 18.89 6.88
CA ALA A 10 -12.39 19.94 7.39
C ALA A 10 -11.65 20.93 8.30
N THR A 11 -10.73 20.42 9.12
CA THR A 11 -9.95 21.24 10.06
C THR A 11 -8.92 22.12 9.36
N ILE A 12 -8.20 21.58 8.38
CA ILE A 12 -7.11 22.30 7.68
C ILE A 12 -7.66 23.21 6.57
N TYR A 13 -8.64 22.73 5.81
CA TYR A 13 -9.10 23.37 4.57
C TYR A 13 -10.53 23.93 4.68
N GLY A 14 -11.21 23.78 5.82
CA GLY A 14 -12.59 24.23 6.00
C GLY A 14 -13.62 23.40 5.24
N GLN A 15 -13.21 22.32 4.57
CA GLN A 15 -14.07 21.46 3.76
C GLN A 15 -13.76 19.99 4.01
N ALA A 16 -14.78 19.22 4.39
CA ALA A 16 -14.66 17.78 4.55
C ALA A 16 -14.71 17.07 3.20
N LEU A 17 -13.85 16.06 3.01
CA LEU A 17 -13.95 15.16 1.87
C LEU A 17 -14.91 14.00 2.17
N SER A 18 -15.70 13.59 1.18
CA SER A 18 -16.53 12.39 1.33
C SER A 18 -15.65 11.13 1.43
N GLN A 19 -16.09 10.13 2.19
CA GLN A 19 -15.37 8.86 2.26
C GLN A 19 -15.30 8.15 0.90
N GLY A 20 -16.33 8.31 0.06
CA GLY A 20 -16.34 7.78 -1.31
C GLY A 20 -15.23 8.38 -2.17
N SER A 21 -15.01 9.69 -2.08
CA SER A 21 -13.91 10.36 -2.77
C SER A 21 -12.54 9.85 -2.30
N LEU A 22 -12.36 9.70 -0.99
CA LEU A 22 -11.11 9.17 -0.42
C LEU A 22 -10.81 7.75 -0.91
N ILE A 23 -11.84 6.88 -0.98
CA ILE A 23 -11.70 5.53 -1.54
C ILE A 23 -11.32 5.59 -3.02
N GLY A 24 -11.99 6.45 -3.81
CA GLY A 24 -11.68 6.65 -5.22
C GLY A 24 -10.24 7.10 -5.44
N PHE A 25 -9.73 8.03 -4.63
CA PHE A 25 -8.33 8.46 -4.70
C PHE A 25 -7.35 7.31 -4.41
N CYS A 26 -7.63 6.50 -3.38
CA CYS A 26 -6.81 5.34 -3.08
C CYS A 26 -6.79 4.33 -4.22
N GLN A 27 -7.94 4.08 -4.88
CA GLN A 27 -8.04 3.18 -6.02
C GLN A 27 -7.27 3.71 -7.23
N GLU A 28 -7.45 4.98 -7.56
CA GLU A 28 -6.75 5.63 -8.68
C GLU A 28 -5.23 5.59 -8.49
N ILE A 29 -4.75 5.89 -7.28
CA ILE A 29 -3.32 5.82 -6.98
C ILE A 29 -2.84 4.38 -6.99
N ALA A 30 -3.62 3.42 -6.47
CA ALA A 30 -3.27 2.00 -6.51
C ALA A 30 -3.02 1.51 -7.94
N GLU A 31 -3.83 1.95 -8.91
CA GLU A 31 -3.63 1.66 -10.34
C GLU A 31 -2.36 2.33 -10.88
N LYS A 32 -2.17 3.63 -10.60
CA LYS A 32 -1.03 4.40 -11.08
C LYS A 32 0.32 3.86 -10.59
N VAL A 33 0.38 3.31 -9.38
CA VAL A 33 1.62 2.75 -8.82
C VAL A 33 1.91 1.31 -9.23
N GLN A 34 1.00 0.63 -9.96
CA GLN A 34 1.20 -0.77 -10.37
C GLN A 34 2.50 -0.97 -11.15
N PHE A 35 2.79 -0.07 -12.10
CA PHE A 35 4.01 -0.14 -12.90
C PHE A 35 5.26 -0.08 -12.02
N VAL A 36 5.32 0.89 -11.09
CA VAL A 36 6.47 1.04 -10.19
C VAL A 36 6.60 -0.16 -9.27
N ASN A 37 5.49 -0.69 -8.74
CA ASN A 37 5.50 -1.90 -7.92
C ASN A 37 6.05 -3.11 -8.70
N GLN A 38 5.72 -3.24 -9.98
CA GLN A 38 6.26 -4.28 -10.84
C GLN A 38 7.75 -4.06 -11.11
N CYS A 39 8.19 -2.83 -11.36
CA CYS A 39 9.61 -2.51 -11.51
C CYS A 39 10.41 -2.83 -10.24
N ILE A 40 9.88 -2.50 -9.05
CA ILE A 40 10.50 -2.82 -7.77
C ILE A 40 10.63 -4.33 -7.62
N LYS A 41 9.55 -5.09 -7.87
CA LYS A 41 9.57 -6.56 -7.80
C LYS A 41 10.65 -7.15 -8.72
N THR A 42 10.68 -6.71 -9.98
CA THR A 42 11.68 -7.14 -10.96
C THR A 42 13.10 -6.79 -10.50
N HIS A 43 13.33 -5.58 -9.98
CA HIS A 43 14.65 -5.16 -9.51
C HIS A 43 15.14 -6.01 -8.33
N ILE A 44 14.28 -6.21 -7.32
CA ILE A 44 14.59 -7.06 -6.17
C ILE A 44 14.90 -8.50 -6.62
N THR A 45 14.16 -9.02 -7.60
CA THR A 45 14.33 -10.41 -8.06
C THR A 45 15.60 -10.61 -8.89
N GLU A 46 15.95 -9.64 -9.73
CA GLU A 46 16.97 -9.83 -10.77
C GLU A 46 18.32 -9.17 -10.47
N ARG A 47 18.36 -8.15 -9.61
CA ARG A 47 19.51 -7.26 -9.48
C ARG A 47 20.10 -7.17 -8.08
N GLU A 48 19.31 -7.47 -7.06
CA GLU A 48 19.75 -7.36 -5.67
C GLU A 48 20.50 -8.63 -5.25
N ALA A 49 21.68 -8.45 -4.66
CA ALA A 49 22.50 -9.58 -4.21
C ALA A 49 21.99 -10.19 -2.90
N VAL A 50 21.36 -9.39 -2.04
CA VAL A 50 20.81 -9.80 -0.74
C VAL A 50 19.40 -9.23 -0.61
N VAL A 51 18.46 -10.09 -0.23
CA VAL A 51 17.05 -9.73 -0.01
C VAL A 51 16.60 -10.28 1.34
N HIS A 52 15.92 -9.45 2.11
CA HIS A 52 15.33 -9.82 3.39
C HIS A 52 13.85 -10.11 3.22
N PHE A 53 13.41 -11.24 3.77
CA PHE A 53 12.02 -11.68 3.71
C PHE A 53 11.40 -11.69 5.11
N ASP A 54 10.13 -11.29 5.19
CA ASP A 54 9.32 -11.32 6.42
C ASP A 54 7.86 -11.60 6.08
N GLU A 55 7.09 -12.11 7.05
CA GLU A 55 5.69 -12.48 6.88
C GLU A 55 4.86 -12.09 8.09
N THR A 56 3.71 -11.47 7.85
CA THR A 56 2.74 -11.19 8.91
C THR A 56 1.32 -11.54 8.48
N GLY A 57 0.51 -12.00 9.44
CA GLY A 57 -0.92 -12.20 9.21
C GLY A 57 -1.66 -10.88 9.07
N SER A 58 -2.52 -10.78 8.07
CA SER A 58 -3.44 -9.65 7.85
C SER A 58 -4.87 -10.16 7.68
N ARG A 59 -5.85 -9.40 8.17
CA ARG A 59 -7.27 -9.75 8.04
C ARG A 59 -7.90 -8.94 6.92
N VAL A 60 -8.32 -9.60 5.84
CA VAL A 60 -9.07 -8.96 4.75
C VAL A 60 -10.46 -9.59 4.68
N ALA A 61 -11.49 -8.75 4.76
CA ALA A 61 -12.88 -9.18 4.83
C ALA A 61 -13.13 -10.30 5.88
N GLY A 62 -12.45 -10.23 7.02
CA GLY A 62 -12.56 -11.20 8.11
C GLY A 62 -11.74 -12.48 7.96
N LYS A 63 -11.13 -12.73 6.79
CA LYS A 63 -10.29 -13.90 6.52
C LYS A 63 -8.82 -13.58 6.78
N LEU A 64 -8.07 -14.56 7.27
CA LEU A 64 -6.63 -14.46 7.39
C LEU A 64 -5.99 -14.58 6.01
N HIS A 65 -5.15 -13.61 5.70
CA HIS A 65 -4.24 -13.59 4.57
C HIS A 65 -2.81 -13.42 5.09
N TRP A 66 -1.84 -13.95 4.37
CA TRP A 66 -0.42 -13.78 4.68
C TRP A 66 0.13 -12.63 3.83
N LEU A 67 0.63 -11.60 4.51
CA LEU A 67 1.36 -10.50 3.88
C LEU A 67 2.84 -10.86 3.90
N HIS A 68 3.39 -11.10 2.71
CA HIS A 68 4.81 -11.32 2.51
C HIS A 68 5.49 -10.01 2.14
N SER A 69 6.67 -9.79 2.72
CA SER A 69 7.56 -8.67 2.44
C SER A 69 8.86 -9.18 1.84
N ALA A 70 9.33 -8.54 0.78
CA ALA A 70 10.69 -8.70 0.25
C ALA A 70 11.34 -7.32 0.19
N SER A 71 12.48 -7.14 0.84
CA SER A 71 13.10 -5.83 0.99
C SER A 71 14.63 -5.84 0.89
N THR A 72 15.17 -4.72 0.45
CA THR A 72 16.60 -4.37 0.51
C THR A 72 16.74 -3.05 1.27
N GLU A 73 17.95 -2.50 1.34
CA GLU A 73 18.19 -1.19 1.94
C GLU A 73 17.31 -0.08 1.34
N LYS A 74 16.97 -0.18 0.04
CA LYS A 74 16.29 0.89 -0.71
C LYS A 74 14.91 0.52 -1.24
N LEU A 75 14.63 -0.78 -1.38
CA LEU A 75 13.44 -1.26 -2.07
C LEU A 75 12.60 -2.14 -1.15
N THR A 76 11.29 -2.11 -1.31
CA THR A 76 10.37 -2.99 -0.58
C THR A 76 9.21 -3.36 -1.48
N HIS A 77 8.89 -4.66 -1.52
CA HIS A 77 7.76 -5.22 -2.23
C HIS A 77 6.88 -6.01 -1.27
N TYR A 78 5.58 -5.74 -1.32
CA TYR A 78 4.58 -6.45 -0.54
C TYR A 78 3.66 -7.26 -1.44
N THR A 79 3.31 -8.48 -1.01
CA THR A 79 2.31 -9.33 -1.66
C THR A 79 1.42 -9.96 -0.60
N LEU A 80 0.11 -9.96 -0.85
CA LEU A 80 -0.89 -10.56 0.03
C LEU A 80 -1.43 -11.87 -0.60
N HIS A 81 -1.44 -12.95 0.18
CA HIS A 81 -1.95 -14.27 -0.19
C HIS A 81 -3.14 -14.67 0.68
#